data_AF-A0A5K0X8I1-F1
#
_entry.id   AF-A0A5K0X8I1-F1
#
_cell.length_a   1.000
_cell.length_b   1.000
_cell.length_c   1.000
_cell.angle_alpha   90.00
_cell.angle_beta   90.00
_cell.angle_gamma   90.00
#
_symmetry.space_group_name_H-M   'P 1'
#
loop_
_entity.id
_entity.type
_entity.pdbx_description
1 polymer ?
#
loop_
_entity_poly.entity_id
_entity_poly.type
_entity_poly.pdbx_seq_one_letter_code
_entity_poly.pdbx_strand_id
1 'polypeptide(L)'
;VAVIAPNVPAIYEAHFGVPMSGAVVNCVNIRLNAPTIAFLLQHSSAAVVMVDQEFFGLTKEALKIWADKSKSKFRPPILVVIGDESCDGKVLQSAIESGAIEYEQFLASGDPEFAWSPPKDEWQSIALGYTSGTTSSPKGVVLSHRGAYLMALSGALIWGLNEGAIYLWTLPMFHCNGWCYTWSLAALCGTNICMRQ
;
A
#
# COMPACT_ATOMS: atom_id res chain seq x y z
N VAL A 1 -0.79 -7.48 -1.51
CA VAL A 1 -0.52 -6.41 -2.50
C VAL A 1 0.47 -5.44 -1.88
N ALA A 2 1.62 -5.20 -2.50
CA ALA A 2 2.57 -4.20 -2.03
C ALA A 2 2.20 -2.82 -2.61
N VAL A 3 2.30 -1.77 -1.80
CA VAL A 3 2.01 -0.39 -2.21
C VAL A 3 3.22 0.48 -1.92
N ILE A 4 3.81 1.07 -2.96
CA ILE A 4 4.98 1.96 -2.90
C ILE A 4 4.51 3.34 -3.36
N ALA A 5 3.98 4.14 -2.44
CA ALA A 5 3.41 5.44 -2.77
C ALA A 5 3.57 6.44 -1.61
N PRO A 6 3.62 7.75 -1.89
CA PRO A 6 3.47 8.79 -0.89
C PRO A 6 2.01 8.86 -0.39
N ASN A 7 1.67 9.86 0.43
CA ASN A 7 0.29 10.06 0.87
C ASN A 7 -0.55 10.61 -0.28
N VAL A 8 -1.14 9.72 -1.08
CA VAL A 8 -2.04 10.00 -2.20
C VAL A 8 -3.34 9.20 -2.04
N PRO A 9 -4.46 9.59 -2.68
CA PRO A 9 -5.73 8.87 -2.58
C PRO A 9 -5.61 7.37 -2.85
N ALA A 10 -4.82 6.95 -3.86
CA ALA A 10 -4.66 5.55 -4.22
C ALA A 10 -4.12 4.65 -3.08
N ILE A 11 -3.20 5.13 -2.24
CA ILE A 11 -2.75 4.34 -1.08
C ILE A 11 -3.81 4.28 0.01
N TYR A 12 -4.62 5.34 0.19
CA TYR A 12 -5.75 5.30 1.11
C TYR A 12 -6.79 4.27 0.66
N GLU A 13 -7.18 4.30 -0.62
CA GLU A 13 -8.09 3.34 -1.24
C GLU A 13 -7.57 1.91 -1.14
N ALA A 14 -6.26 1.69 -1.31
CA ALA A 14 -5.64 0.38 -1.15
C ALA A 14 -5.80 -0.21 0.27
N HIS A 15 -5.96 0.61 1.32
CA HIS A 15 -6.25 0.10 2.68
C HIS A 15 -7.65 -0.53 2.81
N PHE A 16 -8.52 -0.35 1.81
CA PHE A 16 -9.86 -0.93 1.76
C PHE A 16 -9.99 -1.92 0.61
N GLY A 17 -9.68 -1.51 -0.62
CA GLY A 17 -9.84 -2.35 -1.82
C GLY A 17 -9.03 -3.65 -1.75
N VAL A 18 -7.81 -3.60 -1.22
CA VAL A 18 -6.97 -4.80 -1.06
C VAL A 18 -7.59 -5.79 -0.06
N PRO A 19 -7.90 -5.40 1.20
CA PRO A 19 -8.65 -6.27 2.12
C PRO A 19 -10.00 -6.75 1.60
N MET A 20 -10.78 -5.90 0.90
CA MET A 20 -12.09 -6.28 0.34
C MET A 20 -11.97 -7.36 -0.74
N SER A 21 -10.82 -7.46 -1.43
CA SER A 21 -10.51 -8.57 -2.34
C SER A 21 -10.01 -9.84 -1.64
N GLY A 22 -9.91 -9.84 -0.30
CA GLY A 22 -9.36 -10.94 0.49
C GLY A 22 -7.83 -10.98 0.54
N ALA A 23 -7.16 -9.94 0.06
CA ALA A 23 -5.69 -9.83 0.07
C ALA A 23 -5.19 -8.98 1.25
N VAL A 24 -3.89 -9.10 1.54
CA VAL A 24 -3.21 -8.34 2.60
C VAL A 24 -2.53 -7.11 2.00
N VAL A 25 -2.79 -5.92 2.54
CA VAL A 25 -2.10 -4.68 2.12
C VAL A 25 -0.70 -4.61 2.74
N ASN A 26 0.31 -4.31 1.94
CA ASN A 26 1.70 -4.17 2.38
C ASN A 26 2.25 -2.83 1.95
N CYS A 27 2.10 -1.81 2.78
CA CYS A 27 2.59 -0.47 2.49
C CYS A 27 4.10 -0.41 2.73
N VAL A 28 4.86 -0.17 1.66
CA VAL A 28 6.32 -0.17 1.65
C VAL A 28 6.82 1.25 1.82
N ASN A 29 7.84 1.41 2.68
CA ASN A 29 8.48 2.69 2.90
C ASN A 29 9.23 3.15 1.64
N ILE A 30 8.78 4.27 1.06
CA ILE A 30 9.33 4.87 -0.17
C ILE A 30 10.75 5.43 0.01
N ARG A 31 11.24 5.56 1.25
CA ARG A 31 12.58 6.06 1.58
C ARG A 31 13.65 4.96 1.56
N LEU A 32 13.29 3.73 1.23
CA LEU A 32 14.20 2.59 1.19
C LEU A 32 14.88 2.48 -0.18
N ASN A 33 16.09 1.89 -0.20
CA ASN A 33 16.79 1.61 -1.45
C ASN A 33 16.26 0.34 -2.15
N ALA A 34 16.58 0.19 -3.44
CA ALA A 34 16.11 -0.93 -4.26
C ALA A 34 16.45 -2.32 -3.69
N PRO A 35 17.66 -2.61 -3.16
CA PRO A 35 17.95 -3.90 -2.55
C PRO A 35 17.05 -4.24 -1.36
N THR A 36 16.69 -3.24 -0.55
CA THR A 36 15.81 -3.43 0.60
C THR A 36 14.38 -3.65 0.14
N ILE A 37 13.88 -2.86 -0.82
CA ILE A 37 12.54 -3.07 -1.41
C ILE A 37 12.47 -4.46 -2.05
N ALA A 38 13.50 -4.89 -2.79
CA ALA A 38 13.57 -6.23 -3.38
C ALA A 38 13.42 -7.33 -2.32
N PHE A 39 14.11 -7.19 -1.18
CA PHE A 39 13.97 -8.12 -0.07
C PHE A 39 12.54 -8.13 0.49
N LEU A 40 11.91 -6.96 0.70
CA LEU A 40 10.53 -6.85 1.19
C LEU A 40 9.52 -7.49 0.24
N LEU A 41 9.62 -7.22 -1.06
CA LEU A 41 8.74 -7.78 -2.09
C LEU A 41 8.90 -9.31 -2.18
N GLN A 42 10.14 -9.78 -2.15
CA GLN A 42 10.45 -11.21 -2.14
C GLN A 42 9.91 -11.91 -0.89
N HIS A 43 10.21 -11.36 0.29
CA HIS A 43 9.84 -11.97 1.57
C HIS A 43 8.31 -11.99 1.77
N SER A 44 7.61 -10.93 1.33
CA SER A 44 6.14 -10.89 1.34
C SER A 44 5.49 -11.70 0.21
N SER A 45 6.28 -12.21 -0.74
CA SER A 45 5.78 -12.87 -1.96
C SER A 45 4.72 -12.01 -2.66
N ALA A 46 5.02 -10.73 -2.87
CA ALA A 46 4.07 -9.78 -3.45
C ALA A 46 3.58 -10.27 -4.83
N ALA A 47 2.26 -10.48 -4.95
CA ALA A 47 1.62 -10.87 -6.21
C ALA A 47 1.22 -9.68 -7.09
N VAL A 48 1.03 -8.51 -6.47
CA VAL A 48 0.71 -7.24 -7.11
C VAL A 48 1.55 -6.16 -6.43
N VAL A 49 2.11 -5.25 -7.22
CA VAL A 49 2.80 -4.05 -6.76
C VAL A 49 2.09 -2.84 -7.36
N MET A 50 1.43 -2.07 -6.50
CA MET A 50 0.96 -0.73 -6.80
C MET A 50 2.10 0.24 -6.50
N VAL A 51 2.48 1.07 -7.45
CA VAL A 51 3.63 1.96 -7.33
C VAL A 51 3.29 3.33 -7.90
N ASP A 52 3.60 4.35 -7.14
CA ASP A 52 3.53 5.71 -7.64
C ASP A 52 4.60 5.96 -8.71
N GLN A 53 4.22 6.64 -9.80
CA GLN A 53 5.08 6.86 -10.97
C GLN A 53 6.48 7.39 -10.61
N GLU A 54 6.62 8.24 -9.60
CA GLU A 54 7.92 8.79 -9.18
C GLU A 54 8.88 7.71 -8.66
N PHE A 55 8.34 6.64 -8.09
CA PHE A 55 9.10 5.51 -7.56
C PHE A 55 9.15 4.31 -8.51
N PHE A 56 8.67 4.47 -9.75
CA PHE A 56 8.62 3.38 -10.72
C PHE A 56 10.03 2.88 -11.09
N GLY A 57 10.98 3.79 -11.30
CA GLY A 57 12.38 3.44 -11.60
C GLY A 57 13.04 2.62 -10.49
N LEU A 58 12.86 3.06 -9.23
CA LEU A 58 13.33 2.34 -8.04
C LEU A 58 12.70 0.95 -7.92
N THR A 59 11.40 0.84 -8.20
CA THR A 59 10.66 -0.42 -8.16
C THR A 59 11.13 -1.39 -9.25
N LYS A 60 11.40 -0.90 -10.46
CA LYS A 60 11.97 -1.72 -11.54
C LYS A 60 13.35 -2.28 -11.18
N GLU A 61 14.20 -1.48 -10.55
CA GLU A 61 15.49 -1.94 -10.03
C GLU A 61 15.31 -3.02 -8.96
N ALA A 62 14.39 -2.82 -8.01
CA ALA A 62 14.09 -3.79 -6.98
C ALA A 62 13.57 -5.12 -7.55
N LEU A 63 12.69 -5.08 -8.56
CA LEU A 63 12.18 -6.28 -9.23
C LEU A 63 13.28 -7.03 -9.98
N LYS A 64 14.22 -6.31 -10.62
CA LYS A 64 15.39 -6.93 -11.25
C LYS A 64 16.26 -7.67 -10.22
N ILE A 65 16.55 -7.03 -9.09
CA ILE A 65 17.31 -7.66 -7.99
C ILE A 65 16.58 -8.92 -7.47
N TRP A 66 15.26 -8.85 -7.31
CA TRP A 66 14.46 -10.00 -6.89
C TRP A 66 14.50 -11.14 -7.93
N ALA A 67 14.35 -10.82 -9.22
CA ALA A 67 14.45 -11.78 -10.31
C ALA A 67 15.82 -12.48 -10.34
N ASP A 68 16.91 -11.71 -10.28
CA ASP A 68 18.28 -12.22 -10.30
C ASP A 68 18.55 -13.18 -9.12
N LYS A 69 18.04 -12.86 -7.92
CA LYS A 69 18.16 -13.70 -6.73
C LYS A 69 17.30 -14.97 -6.80
N SER A 70 16.12 -14.89 -7.41
CA SER A 70 15.13 -15.98 -7.42
C SER A 70 15.27 -16.93 -8.61
N LYS A 71 16.02 -16.53 -9.65
CA LYS A 71 16.25 -17.32 -10.87
C LYS A 71 14.93 -17.89 -11.41
N SER A 72 14.85 -19.21 -11.65
CA SER A 72 13.67 -19.89 -12.19
C SER A 72 12.42 -19.89 -11.30
N LYS A 73 12.52 -19.45 -10.04
CA LYS A 73 11.36 -19.35 -9.13
C LYS A 73 10.70 -17.97 -9.16
N PHE A 74 11.25 -17.00 -9.89
CA PHE A 74 10.68 -15.67 -9.98
C PHE A 74 9.34 -15.71 -10.72
N ARG A 75 8.30 -15.16 -10.08
CA ARG A 75 7.02 -14.86 -10.71
C ARG A 75 6.84 -13.35 -10.64
N PRO A 76 6.85 -12.63 -11.77
CA PRO A 76 6.69 -11.19 -11.75
C PRO A 76 5.31 -10.83 -11.19
N PRO A 77 5.22 -9.85 -10.27
CA PRO A 77 3.94 -9.34 -9.82
C PRO A 77 3.22 -8.58 -10.95
N ILE A 78 1.91 -8.47 -10.85
CA ILE A 78 1.16 -7.47 -11.63
C ILE A 78 1.62 -6.08 -11.18
N LEU A 79 1.98 -5.22 -12.14
CA LEU A 79 2.40 -3.85 -11.86
C LEU A 79 1.25 -2.90 -12.17
N VAL A 80 0.87 -2.11 -11.16
CA VAL A 80 -0.10 -1.04 -11.29
C VAL A 80 0.63 0.27 -10.98
N VAL A 81 0.68 1.20 -11.95
CA VAL A 81 1.34 2.49 -11.78
C VAL A 81 0.30 3.57 -11.47
N ILE A 82 0.50 4.29 -10.38
CA ILE A 82 -0.34 5.42 -9.97
C ILE A 82 0.19 6.66 -10.68
N GLY A 83 -0.59 7.17 -11.63
CA GLY A 83 -0.31 8.43 -12.33
C GLY A 83 -0.71 9.64 -11.48
N ASP A 84 0.03 10.72 -11.65
CA ASP A 84 -0.24 12.01 -11.00
C ASP A 84 0.13 13.16 -11.95
N GLU A 85 -0.74 14.15 -12.09
CA GLU A 85 -0.51 15.27 -13.00
C GLU A 85 0.67 16.16 -12.59
N SER A 86 1.07 16.10 -11.31
CA SER A 86 2.18 16.89 -10.77
C SER A 86 3.58 16.34 -11.09
N CYS A 87 3.70 15.13 -11.66
CA CYS A 87 5.01 14.58 -12.04
C CYS A 87 5.22 14.50 -13.56
N ASP A 88 6.42 14.10 -13.95
CA ASP A 88 6.77 13.95 -15.38
C ASP A 88 5.98 12.79 -16.01
N GLY A 89 5.01 13.14 -16.86
CA GLY A 89 4.20 12.18 -17.61
C GLY A 89 5.01 11.22 -18.50
N LYS A 90 6.27 11.52 -18.81
CA LYS A 90 7.16 10.56 -19.50
C LYS A 90 7.44 9.32 -18.66
N VAL A 91 7.47 9.46 -17.33
CA VAL A 91 7.69 8.33 -16.42
C VAL A 91 6.48 7.40 -16.44
N LEU A 92 5.27 7.96 -16.42
CA LEU A 92 4.02 7.21 -16.57
C LEU A 92 3.97 6.46 -17.89
N GLN A 93 4.26 7.16 -18.99
CA GLN A 93 4.27 6.56 -20.32
C GLN A 93 5.29 5.42 -20.41
N SER A 94 6.50 5.63 -19.89
CA SER A 94 7.54 4.60 -19.83
C SER A 94 7.12 3.39 -18.99
N ALA A 95 6.39 3.61 -17.89
CA ALA A 95 5.86 2.55 -17.06
C ALA A 95 4.83 1.69 -17.83
N ILE A 96 3.88 2.32 -18.51
CA ILE A 96 2.86 1.65 -19.32
C ILE A 96 3.52 0.85 -20.46
N GLU A 97 4.48 1.44 -21.18
CA GLU A 97 5.24 0.76 -22.24
C GLU A 97 6.03 -0.45 -21.74
N SER A 98 6.42 -0.45 -20.45
CA SER A 98 7.07 -1.59 -19.81
C SER A 98 6.09 -2.68 -19.33
N GLY A 99 4.79 -2.53 -19.59
CA GLY A 99 3.74 -3.49 -19.26
C GLY A 99 3.04 -3.26 -17.93
N ALA A 100 3.22 -2.09 -17.29
CA ALA A 100 2.41 -1.71 -16.13
C ALA A 100 1.00 -1.27 -16.57
N ILE A 101 0.01 -1.49 -15.71
CA ILE A 101 -1.36 -1.01 -15.89
C ILE A 101 -1.48 0.32 -15.15
N GLU A 102 -2.00 1.36 -15.79
CA GLU A 102 -2.27 2.63 -15.10
C GLU A 102 -3.41 2.44 -14.08
N TYR A 103 -3.31 3.09 -12.92
CA TYR A 103 -4.19 2.88 -11.77
C TYR A 103 -5.67 3.16 -12.06
N GLU A 104 -6.01 4.29 -12.66
CA GLU A 104 -7.40 4.61 -13.01
C GLU A 104 -7.95 3.65 -14.06
N GLN A 105 -7.13 3.23 -15.03
CA GLN A 105 -7.51 2.17 -15.98
C GLN A 105 -7.72 0.82 -15.29
N PHE A 106 -6.90 0.50 -14.29
CA PHE A 106 -7.06 -0.71 -13.48
C PHE A 106 -8.37 -0.67 -12.69
N LEU A 107 -8.70 0.46 -12.05
CA LEU A 107 -9.98 0.65 -11.34
C LEU A 107 -11.18 0.54 -12.27
N ALA A 108 -11.12 1.18 -13.45
CA ALA A 108 -12.19 1.15 -14.44
C ALA A 108 -12.49 -0.26 -14.99
N SER A 109 -11.55 -1.20 -14.86
CA SER A 109 -11.74 -2.60 -15.23
C SER A 109 -12.48 -3.44 -14.16
N GLY A 110 -12.68 -2.89 -12.96
CA GLY A 110 -13.37 -3.56 -11.87
C GLY A 110 -14.87 -3.71 -12.09
N ASP A 111 -15.47 -4.72 -11.46
CA ASP A 111 -16.92 -4.90 -11.43
C ASP A 111 -17.53 -3.99 -10.35
N PRO A 112 -18.37 -2.99 -10.70
CA PRO A 112 -19.02 -2.12 -9.73
C PRO A 112 -19.99 -2.88 -8.80
N GLU A 113 -20.49 -4.05 -9.24
CA GLU A 113 -21.38 -4.91 -8.47
C GLU A 113 -20.64 -6.04 -7.75
N PHE A 114 -19.31 -5.94 -7.62
CA PHE A 114 -18.51 -6.94 -6.93
C PHE A 114 -19.02 -7.16 -5.50
N ALA A 115 -19.56 -8.36 -5.25
CA ALA A 115 -20.08 -8.77 -3.97
C ALA A 115 -18.95 -9.14 -3.00
N TRP A 116 -18.30 -8.11 -2.44
CA TRP A 116 -17.27 -8.31 -1.43
C TRP A 116 -17.84 -9.01 -0.19
N SER A 117 -16.98 -9.76 0.51
CA SER A 117 -17.35 -10.48 1.74
C SER A 117 -16.44 -10.07 2.88
N PRO A 118 -16.96 -9.94 4.12
CA PRO A 118 -16.13 -9.72 5.29
C PRO A 118 -15.15 -10.89 5.51
N PRO A 119 -14.05 -10.67 6.26
CA PRO A 119 -13.15 -11.75 6.62
C PRO A 119 -13.92 -12.85 7.36
N LYS A 120 -13.59 -14.11 7.10
CA LYS A 120 -14.25 -15.25 7.76
C LYS A 120 -13.93 -15.32 9.26
N ASP A 121 -12.78 -14.77 9.62
CA ASP A 121 -12.28 -14.67 10.99
C ASP A 121 -11.58 -13.31 11.13
N GLU A 122 -11.95 -12.55 12.17
CA GLU A 122 -11.36 -11.24 12.47
C GLU A 122 -9.85 -11.33 12.79
N TRP A 123 -9.32 -12.53 13.07
CA TRP A 123 -7.88 -12.76 13.24
C TRP A 123 -7.10 -12.88 11.94
N GLN A 124 -7.78 -12.95 10.79
CA GLN A 124 -7.11 -12.94 9.49
C GLN A 124 -6.30 -11.66 9.28
N SER A 125 -5.22 -11.78 8.54
CA SER A 125 -4.32 -10.66 8.25
C SER A 125 -5.01 -9.63 7.35
N ILE A 126 -5.00 -8.36 7.78
CA ILE A 126 -5.46 -7.23 6.97
C ILE A 126 -4.28 -6.50 6.33
N ALA A 127 -3.16 -6.38 7.08
CA ALA A 127 -1.99 -5.64 6.65
C ALA A 127 -0.68 -6.30 7.07
N LEU A 128 0.38 -6.04 6.31
CA LEU A 128 1.76 -6.38 6.58
C LEU A 128 2.60 -5.10 6.55
N GLY A 129 3.29 -4.78 7.63
CA GLY A 129 4.28 -3.71 7.66
C GLY A 129 5.67 -4.26 7.93
N TYR A 130 6.72 -3.58 7.47
CA TYR A 130 8.09 -3.95 7.82
C TYR A 130 8.70 -2.95 8.77
N THR A 131 9.40 -3.47 9.78
CA THR A 131 10.21 -2.67 10.70
C THR A 131 11.64 -3.17 10.71
N SER A 132 12.58 -2.23 10.75
CA SER A 132 13.99 -2.52 10.92
C SER A 132 14.37 -2.27 12.37
N GLY A 133 15.10 -3.22 12.96
CA GLY A 133 15.74 -3.04 14.26
C GLY A 133 17.19 -2.57 14.12
N THR A 134 17.96 -2.67 15.20
CA THR A 134 19.41 -2.37 15.22
C THR A 134 20.28 -3.46 14.59
N THR A 135 19.74 -4.68 14.42
CA THR A 135 20.45 -5.80 13.80
C THR A 135 19.57 -6.55 12.80
N SER A 136 20.20 -7.15 11.78
CA SER A 136 19.62 -8.06 10.77
C SER A 136 18.62 -7.44 9.77
N SER A 137 18.15 -8.27 8.85
CA SER A 137 17.13 -7.91 7.85
C SER A 137 15.80 -7.45 8.49
N PRO A 138 15.03 -6.58 7.80
CA PRO A 138 13.72 -6.14 8.25
C PRO A 138 12.77 -7.30 8.58
N LYS A 139 11.91 -7.10 9.57
CA LYS A 139 10.93 -8.11 10.03
C LYS A 139 9.52 -7.66 9.67
N GLY A 140 8.71 -8.61 9.21
CA GLY A 140 7.30 -8.39 8.89
C GLY A 140 6.43 -8.42 10.16
N VAL A 141 5.68 -7.34 10.39
CA VAL A 141 4.64 -7.24 11.40
C VAL A 141 3.31 -7.45 10.70
N VAL A 142 2.59 -8.51 11.08
CA VAL A 142 1.30 -8.88 10.50
C VAL A 142 0.18 -8.39 11.43
N LEU A 143 -0.70 -7.54 10.91
CA LEU A 143 -1.87 -7.03 11.64
C LEU A 143 -3.11 -7.84 11.25
N SER A 144 -3.94 -8.16 12.23
CA SER A 144 -5.25 -8.75 11.99
C SER A 144 -6.33 -7.68 11.76
N HIS A 145 -7.46 -8.06 11.14
CA HIS A 145 -8.63 -7.19 11.03
C HIS A 145 -9.09 -6.69 12.41
N ARG A 146 -9.16 -7.58 13.40
CA ARG A 146 -9.50 -7.23 14.79
C ARG A 146 -8.56 -6.19 15.37
N GLY A 147 -7.25 -6.38 15.19
CA GLY A 147 -6.23 -5.47 15.72
C GLY A 147 -6.34 -4.08 15.11
N ALA A 148 -6.48 -4.02 13.78
CA ALA A 148 -6.65 -2.76 13.05
C ALA A 148 -7.95 -2.04 13.46
N TYR A 149 -9.06 -2.77 13.58
CA TYR A 149 -10.36 -2.22 14.02
C TYR A 149 -10.29 -1.62 15.43
N LEU A 150 -9.75 -2.37 16.40
CA LEU A 150 -9.62 -1.89 17.78
C LEU A 150 -8.70 -0.67 17.87
N MET A 151 -7.58 -0.67 17.13
CA MET A 151 -6.68 0.49 17.07
C MET A 151 -7.36 1.70 16.41
N ALA A 152 -8.15 1.49 15.35
CA ALA A 152 -8.83 2.57 14.66
C ALA A 152 -9.83 3.31 15.57
N LEU A 153 -10.63 2.56 16.33
CA LEU A 153 -11.57 3.14 17.29
C LEU A 153 -10.88 3.75 18.52
N SER A 154 -9.84 3.09 19.04
CA SER A 154 -9.06 3.60 20.17
C SER A 154 -8.37 4.92 19.82
N GLY A 155 -7.79 5.02 18.62
CA GLY A 155 -7.16 6.24 18.12
C GLY A 155 -8.13 7.43 18.08
N ALA A 156 -9.32 7.20 17.52
CA ALA A 156 -10.39 8.21 17.49
C ALA A 156 -10.77 8.70 18.90
N LEU A 157 -10.96 7.77 19.84
CA LEU A 157 -11.32 8.09 21.22
C LEU A 157 -10.23 8.90 21.93
N ILE A 158 -8.98 8.45 21.86
CA ILE A 158 -7.86 9.07 22.59
C ILE A 158 -7.55 10.46 22.06
N TRP A 159 -7.67 10.67 20.74
CA TRP A 159 -7.41 11.96 20.11
C TRP A 159 -8.64 12.89 20.08
N GLY A 160 -9.79 12.43 20.58
CA GLY A 160 -11.03 13.21 20.57
C GLY A 160 -11.50 13.56 19.16
N LEU A 161 -11.28 12.66 18.19
CA LEU A 161 -11.76 12.88 16.83
C LEU A 161 -13.27 12.72 16.79
N ASN A 162 -13.93 13.72 16.20
CA ASN A 162 -15.37 13.70 16.00
C ASN A 162 -15.72 13.19 14.60
N GLU A 163 -17.00 12.82 14.42
CA GLU A 163 -17.57 12.58 13.10
C GLU A 163 -17.30 13.80 12.17
N GLY A 164 -16.95 13.52 10.92
CA GLY A 164 -16.61 14.56 9.94
C GLY A 164 -15.24 15.20 10.13
N ALA A 165 -14.33 14.60 10.92
CA ALA A 165 -12.98 15.12 11.10
C ALA A 165 -12.26 15.35 9.76
N ILE A 166 -11.63 16.52 9.61
CA ILE A 166 -10.77 16.85 8.47
C ILE A 166 -9.33 16.58 8.88
N TYR A 167 -8.66 15.66 8.21
CA TYR A 167 -7.34 15.18 8.59
C TYR A 167 -6.31 15.44 7.49
N LEU A 168 -5.25 16.17 7.84
CA LEU A 168 -4.10 16.40 6.97
C LEU A 168 -3.04 15.31 7.16
N TRP A 169 -2.77 14.56 6.10
CA TRP A 169 -1.81 13.47 6.09
C TRP A 169 -0.36 13.97 6.06
N THR A 170 0.17 14.30 7.24
CA THR A 170 1.59 14.65 7.46
C THR A 170 2.45 13.43 7.81
N LEU A 171 1.84 12.43 8.48
CA LEU A 171 2.48 11.14 8.74
C LEU A 171 2.34 10.23 7.51
N PRO A 172 3.39 9.51 7.08
CA PRO A 172 3.27 8.60 5.95
C PRO A 172 2.30 7.44 6.22
N MET A 173 1.42 7.16 5.28
CA MET A 173 0.49 6.02 5.36
C MET A 173 1.22 4.67 5.35
N PHE A 174 2.44 4.58 4.81
CA PHE A 174 3.26 3.37 4.95
C PHE A 174 3.82 3.16 6.36
N HIS A 175 3.80 4.19 7.23
CA HIS A 175 4.32 4.08 8.59
C HIS A 175 3.22 3.59 9.54
N CYS A 176 3.22 2.28 9.80
CA CYS A 176 2.21 1.60 10.62
C CYS A 176 0.77 1.83 10.11
N ASN A 177 0.58 1.78 8.78
CA ASN A 177 -0.70 2.04 8.11
C ASN A 177 -1.29 3.41 8.50
N GLY A 178 -0.45 4.45 8.57
CA GLY A 178 -0.82 5.77 9.04
C GLY A 178 -1.31 5.75 10.50
N TRP A 179 -0.68 4.94 11.35
CA TRP A 179 -1.15 4.66 12.73
C TRP A 179 -2.60 4.18 12.81
N CYS A 180 -3.07 3.46 11.78
CA CYS A 180 -4.46 3.02 11.60
C CYS A 180 -5.47 4.15 11.37
N TYR A 181 -5.04 5.41 11.17
CA TYR A 181 -5.95 6.52 10.89
C TYR A 181 -6.64 6.41 9.53
N THR A 182 -6.10 5.61 8.62
CA THR A 182 -6.74 5.33 7.33
C THR A 182 -8.12 4.72 7.58
N TRP A 183 -8.20 3.75 8.49
CA TRP A 183 -9.45 3.13 8.93
C TRP A 183 -10.22 3.99 9.95
N SER A 184 -9.55 4.72 10.86
CA SER A 184 -10.25 5.62 11.81
C SER A 184 -11.07 6.68 11.10
N LEU A 185 -10.51 7.32 10.08
CA LEU A 185 -11.20 8.40 9.37
C LEU A 185 -12.40 7.87 8.60
N ALA A 186 -12.32 6.68 8.00
CA ALA A 186 -13.49 6.06 7.39
C ALA A 186 -14.59 5.77 8.43
N ALA A 187 -14.23 5.25 9.61
CA ALA A 187 -15.18 4.98 10.68
C ALA A 187 -15.88 6.24 11.23
N LEU A 188 -15.26 7.42 11.06
CA LEU A 188 -15.78 8.71 11.50
C LEU A 188 -16.35 9.56 10.36
N CYS A 189 -16.54 9.02 9.16
CA CYS A 189 -16.97 9.79 7.99
C CYS A 189 -16.06 11.03 7.73
N GLY A 190 -14.77 10.88 7.98
CA GLY A 190 -13.78 11.95 7.93
C GLY A 190 -13.32 12.29 6.49
N THR A 191 -12.77 13.49 6.34
CA THR A 191 -12.16 13.96 5.09
C THR A 191 -10.64 13.80 5.16
N ASN A 192 -10.07 13.17 4.13
CA ASN A 192 -8.63 12.95 4.01
C ASN A 192 -8.01 14.02 3.11
N ILE A 193 -7.11 14.84 3.65
CA ILE A 193 -6.30 15.79 2.86
C ILE A 193 -4.91 15.18 2.69
N CYS A 194 -4.62 14.73 1.47
CA CYS A 194 -3.37 14.07 1.11
C CYS A 194 -2.29 15.10 0.73
N MET A 195 -1.02 14.77 1.01
CA MET A 195 0.14 15.56 0.58
C MET A 195 1.22 14.63 0.05
N ARG A 196 1.71 14.92 -1.16
CA ARG A 196 2.64 14.05 -1.89
C ARG A 196 4.09 14.00 -1.36
N GLN A 197 4.47 14.90 -0.44
CA GLN A 197 5.86 15.18 0.01
C GLN A 197 6.84 14.00 0.04
#